data_AF-A0AAF0RHA7-F1
#
_entry.id   AF-A0AAF0RHA7-F1
#
_cell.length_a   1.000
_cell.length_b   1.000
_cell.length_c   1.000
_cell.angle_alpha   90.00
_cell.angle_beta   90.00
_cell.angle_gamma   90.00
#
_symmetry.space_group_name_H-M   'P 1'
#
loop_
_entity.id
_entity.type
_entity.pdbx_description
1 polymer ?
#
loop_
_entity_poly.entity_id
_entity_poly.type
_entity_poly.pdbx_seq_one_letter_code
_entity_poly.pdbx_strand_id
1 'polypeptide(L)'
;MTDQYPPQNPYGQQPGGQPNPYAQPNQYGQQPGPGHAPQYGGSAPVGPDGEPPLWAPWYGISFPKAAARFWKKYARFDGRASRSEYWWWVLANAIVLFVIYGLLLAIVIGTGTGSASSSATGVQASTSSTSPLIALPVILGALWGLATIVPSLALGWRRLHDANLPGALWIIAVFVGIVGIVFALLPSNPEGQRFDEPGRG
;
A
#
# COMPACT_ATOMS: atom_id res chain seq x y z
N MET A 1 36.99 44.03 -38.56
CA MET A 1 35.56 43.65 -38.56
C MET A 1 35.37 42.68 -37.41
N THR A 2 34.97 43.23 -36.26
CA THR A 2 34.82 42.51 -34.99
C THR A 2 33.39 42.76 -34.54
N ASP A 3 32.52 41.75 -34.70
CA ASP A 3 31.17 41.77 -34.16
C ASP A 3 31.22 41.65 -32.63
N GLN A 4 30.94 42.77 -31.94
CA GLN A 4 30.70 42.79 -30.51
C GLN A 4 29.22 42.44 -30.26
N TYR A 5 28.97 41.31 -29.60
CA TYR A 5 27.68 41.04 -28.97
C TYR A 5 27.58 41.76 -27.61
N PRO A 6 26.44 42.40 -27.28
CA PRO A 6 26.21 42.98 -25.96
C PRO A 6 26.00 41.89 -24.88
N PRO A 7 26.30 42.18 -23.60
CA PRO A 7 26.25 41.21 -22.52
C PRO A 7 24.81 40.78 -22.18
N GLN A 8 24.67 39.49 -21.87
CA GLN A 8 23.45 38.84 -21.41
C GLN A 8 23.03 39.42 -20.04
N ASN A 9 21.79 39.90 -19.93
CA ASN A 9 21.19 40.27 -18.65
C ASN A 9 20.81 39.01 -17.85
N PRO A 10 21.33 38.84 -16.63
CA PRO A 10 20.92 37.77 -15.73
C PRO A 10 19.64 38.19 -15.00
N TYR A 11 18.49 37.68 -15.43
CA TYR A 11 17.26 37.85 -14.66
C TYR A 11 17.33 37.03 -13.38
N GLY A 12 17.32 37.72 -12.23
CA GLY A 12 17.01 37.09 -10.94
C GLY A 12 17.64 37.67 -9.67
N GLN A 13 17.87 38.99 -9.56
CA GLN A 13 18.05 39.60 -8.23
C GLN A 13 16.77 40.37 -7.88
N GLN A 14 16.04 39.88 -6.88
CA GLN A 14 14.98 40.64 -6.19
C GLN A 14 15.46 41.04 -4.78
N PRO A 15 15.25 42.30 -4.37
CA PRO A 15 15.68 42.83 -3.07
C PRO A 15 14.65 42.57 -1.96
N GLY A 16 15.12 42.39 -0.73
CA GLY A 16 14.32 42.52 0.50
C GLY A 16 13.52 41.28 0.91
N GLY A 17 14.14 40.41 1.71
CA GLY A 17 13.48 39.23 2.29
C GLY A 17 12.52 39.59 3.41
N GLN A 18 11.28 39.10 3.32
CA GLN A 18 10.47 38.80 4.50
C GLN A 18 10.82 37.38 4.99
N PRO A 19 11.08 37.15 6.29
CA PRO A 19 11.41 35.82 6.80
C PRO A 19 10.18 34.91 6.73
N ASN A 20 10.29 33.82 5.97
CA ASN A 20 9.30 32.75 5.98
C ASN A 20 9.46 31.93 7.29
N PRO A 21 8.49 31.92 8.23
CA PRO A 21 8.66 31.32 9.57
C PRO A 21 8.77 29.79 9.59
N TYR A 22 8.68 29.13 8.43
CA TYR A 22 8.70 27.67 8.30
C TYR A 22 9.98 27.10 7.70
N ALA A 23 11.00 27.92 7.48
CA ALA A 23 12.34 27.43 7.15
C ALA A 23 13.03 26.95 8.43
N GLN A 24 12.90 25.66 8.79
CA GLN A 24 13.72 25.10 9.86
C GLN A 24 15.10 24.65 9.34
N PRO A 25 16.19 24.88 10.11
CA PRO A 25 17.56 24.72 9.64
C PRO A 25 18.03 23.28 9.78
N ASN A 26 18.84 22.83 8.81
CA ASN A 26 19.62 21.59 8.88
C ASN A 26 20.50 21.57 10.14
N GLN A 27 20.26 20.61 11.05
CA GLN A 27 21.20 20.25 12.12
C GLN A 27 21.47 18.74 12.08
N TYR A 28 22.59 18.36 11.47
CA TYR A 28 23.13 17.01 11.47
C TYR A 28 24.15 16.88 12.61
N GLY A 29 23.85 16.06 13.63
CA GLY A 29 24.80 15.74 14.68
C GLY A 29 24.38 14.64 15.66
N GLN A 30 25.08 13.49 15.57
CA GLN A 30 25.41 12.51 16.64
C GLN A 30 24.27 11.56 17.12
N GLN A 31 24.39 10.24 17.34
CA GLN A 31 25.40 9.16 17.21
C GLN A 31 24.67 7.77 17.41
N PRO A 32 25.28 6.59 17.18
CA PRO A 32 24.62 5.37 16.66
C PRO A 32 24.23 4.30 17.70
N GLY A 33 23.19 3.51 17.39
CA GLY A 33 22.79 2.28 18.10
C GLY A 33 22.73 1.05 17.17
N PRO A 34 23.00 -0.18 17.61
CA PRO A 34 23.19 -1.30 16.68
C PRO A 34 21.87 -1.75 16.05
N GLY A 35 21.72 -1.55 14.73
CA GLY A 35 20.54 -1.97 13.95
C GLY A 35 20.08 -1.04 12.83
N HIS A 36 20.95 -0.16 12.31
CA HIS A 36 20.57 0.90 11.38
C HIS A 36 20.24 0.37 9.98
N ALA A 37 18.94 0.34 9.64
CA ALA A 37 18.50 0.41 8.25
C ALA A 37 18.73 1.84 7.72
N PRO A 38 19.14 2.02 6.46
CA PRO A 38 19.56 3.31 5.92
C PRO A 38 18.44 4.35 5.99
N GLN A 39 18.70 5.43 6.74
CA GLN A 39 17.82 6.58 6.93
C GLN A 39 18.22 7.69 5.94
N TYR A 40 17.43 7.87 4.88
CA TYR A 40 17.59 8.98 3.94
C TYR A 40 16.30 9.83 3.90
N GLY A 41 16.45 11.11 4.23
CA GLY A 41 15.38 12.13 4.22
C GLY A 41 14.64 12.25 5.56
N GLY A 42 14.56 13.47 6.10
CA GLY A 42 14.08 13.78 7.44
C GLY A 42 12.84 13.00 7.90
N SER A 43 12.84 12.58 9.17
CA SER A 43 11.69 11.98 9.81
C SER A 43 10.51 12.94 9.73
N ALA A 44 9.40 12.49 9.14
CA ALA A 44 8.15 13.24 9.15
C ALA A 44 7.82 13.69 10.60
N PRO A 45 7.26 14.90 10.79
CA PRO A 45 6.97 15.42 12.12
C PRO A 45 6.16 14.39 12.89
N VAL A 46 6.70 13.96 14.02
CA VAL A 46 6.09 12.93 14.85
C VAL A 46 4.99 13.59 15.67
N GLY A 47 3.76 13.09 15.57
CA GLY A 47 2.65 13.59 16.37
C GLY A 47 2.86 13.39 17.87
N PRO A 48 1.99 13.96 18.72
CA PRO A 48 2.11 13.89 20.19
C PRO A 48 2.31 12.46 20.74
N ASP A 49 1.78 11.46 20.04
CA ASP A 49 1.80 10.05 20.45
C ASP A 49 2.96 9.23 19.84
N GLY A 50 3.94 9.88 19.21
CA GLY A 50 5.00 9.15 18.51
C GLY A 50 4.59 8.66 17.10
N GLU A 51 3.38 8.99 16.64
CA GLU A 51 2.85 8.50 15.36
C GLU A 51 3.13 9.49 14.23
N PRO A 52 3.70 9.05 13.08
CA PRO A 52 3.81 9.91 11.92
C PRO A 52 2.41 10.22 11.36
N PRO A 53 2.19 11.43 10.83
CA PRO A 53 0.91 11.85 10.29
C PRO A 53 0.50 10.96 9.11
N LEU A 54 -0.79 10.96 8.76
CA LEU A 54 -1.33 10.01 7.78
C LEU A 54 -0.74 10.16 6.37
N TRP A 55 -0.29 11.35 5.97
CA TRP A 55 0.38 11.55 4.68
C TRP A 55 1.81 10.96 4.66
N ALA A 56 2.44 10.81 5.82
CA ALA A 56 3.82 10.35 5.94
C ALA A 56 3.95 8.81 5.96
N PRO A 57 5.10 8.27 5.51
CA PRO A 57 5.39 6.85 5.63
C PRO A 57 5.76 6.47 7.08
N TRP A 58 5.27 5.33 7.57
CA TRP A 58 5.66 4.80 8.88
C TRP A 58 6.63 3.63 8.73
N TYR A 59 7.93 3.89 8.84
CA TYR A 59 8.96 2.85 8.81
C TYR A 59 8.97 2.04 10.12
N GLY A 60 9.02 0.71 10.02
CA GLY A 60 9.08 -0.16 11.21
C GLY A 60 7.77 -0.28 12.01
N ILE A 61 6.63 0.07 11.41
CA ILE A 61 5.31 -0.07 12.03
C ILE A 61 5.02 -1.52 12.45
N SER A 62 4.33 -1.71 13.58
CA SER A 62 3.85 -3.02 14.02
C SER A 62 2.56 -3.43 13.32
N PHE A 63 2.31 -4.74 13.25
CA PHE A 63 1.14 -5.31 12.55
C PHE A 63 -0.21 -4.65 12.90
N PRO A 64 -0.61 -4.51 14.19
CA PRO A 64 -1.92 -3.95 14.52
C PRO A 64 -2.07 -2.49 14.10
N LYS A 65 -0.99 -1.72 14.23
CA LYS A 65 -0.95 -0.31 13.82
C LYS A 65 -1.02 -0.16 12.30
N ALA A 66 -0.38 -1.07 11.55
CA ALA A 66 -0.49 -1.11 10.09
C ALA A 66 -1.93 -1.37 9.63
N ALA A 67 -2.60 -2.35 10.23
CA ALA A 67 -4.01 -2.63 9.93
C ALA A 67 -4.92 -1.44 10.28
N ALA A 68 -4.75 -0.82 11.45
CA ALA A 68 -5.52 0.37 11.82
C ALA A 68 -5.26 1.54 10.85
N ARG A 69 -4.00 1.77 10.47
CA ARG A 69 -3.59 2.82 9.53
C ARG A 69 -4.11 2.57 8.12
N PHE A 70 -4.23 1.31 7.69
CA PHE A 70 -4.85 0.93 6.42
C PHE A 70 -6.30 1.41 6.34
N TRP A 71 -7.11 1.11 7.34
CA TRP A 71 -8.51 1.56 7.39
C TRP A 71 -8.65 3.07 7.55
N LYS A 72 -7.74 3.72 8.29
CA LYS A 72 -7.70 5.20 8.38
C LYS A 72 -7.38 5.86 7.03
N LYS A 73 -6.60 5.20 6.17
CA LYS A 73 -6.20 5.70 4.84
C LYS A 73 -7.00 5.03 3.71
N TYR A 74 -8.31 4.89 3.92
CA TYR A 74 -9.17 4.07 3.06
C TYR A 74 -9.19 4.51 1.58
N ALA A 75 -9.44 5.80 1.31
CA ALA A 75 -9.48 6.35 -0.05
C ALA A 75 -8.47 7.49 -0.24
N ARG A 76 -7.30 7.37 0.41
CA ARG A 76 -6.19 8.35 0.36
C ARG A 76 -5.14 7.91 -0.66
N PHE A 77 -5.07 8.63 -1.78
CA PHE A 77 -4.09 8.42 -2.85
C PHE A 77 -2.90 9.40 -2.76
N ASP A 78 -2.97 10.36 -1.85
CA ASP A 78 -1.88 11.26 -1.46
C ASP A 78 -0.93 10.62 -0.45
N GLY A 79 0.28 11.18 -0.36
CA GLY A 79 1.30 10.73 0.57
C GLY A 79 2.03 9.45 0.17
N ARG A 80 2.73 8.87 1.15
CA ARG A 80 3.62 7.71 0.96
C ARG A 80 3.30 6.57 1.92
N ALA A 81 3.63 5.36 1.49
CA ALA A 81 3.55 4.15 2.30
C ALA A 81 4.89 3.44 2.33
N SER A 82 5.36 3.13 3.54
CA SER A 82 6.60 2.38 3.74
C SER A 82 6.43 0.92 3.32
N ARG A 83 7.56 0.22 3.11
CA ARG A 83 7.58 -1.23 2.89
C ARG A 83 6.87 -2.01 4.00
N SER A 84 7.11 -1.64 5.27
CA SER A 84 6.50 -2.32 6.40
C SER A 84 4.99 -2.08 6.48
N GLU A 85 4.49 -0.87 6.17
CA GLU A 85 3.04 -0.59 6.11
C GLU A 85 2.37 -1.45 5.04
N TYR A 86 3.02 -1.61 3.88
CA TYR A 86 2.55 -2.46 2.79
C TYR A 86 2.54 -3.95 3.16
N TRP A 87 3.68 -4.50 3.58
CA TRP A 87 3.81 -5.94 3.81
C TRP A 87 2.99 -6.45 4.99
N TRP A 88 2.82 -5.66 6.05
CA TRP A 88 1.93 -6.06 7.15
C TRP A 88 0.47 -6.13 6.70
N TRP A 89 0.02 -5.21 5.84
CA TRP A 89 -1.32 -5.29 5.26
C TRP A 89 -1.46 -6.51 4.33
N VAL A 90 -0.48 -6.76 3.46
CA VAL A 90 -0.48 -7.94 2.58
C VAL A 90 -0.59 -9.22 3.39
N LEU A 91 0.15 -9.34 4.50
CA LEU A 91 0.06 -10.47 5.41
C LEU A 91 -1.33 -10.57 6.07
N ALA A 92 -1.87 -9.46 6.58
CA ALA A 92 -3.20 -9.42 7.17
C ALA A 92 -4.27 -9.93 6.18
N ASN A 93 -4.24 -9.39 4.95
CA ASN A 93 -5.16 -9.79 3.90
C ASN A 93 -4.96 -11.26 3.49
N ALA A 94 -3.73 -11.74 3.40
CA ALA A 94 -3.43 -13.14 3.09
C ALA A 94 -4.01 -14.09 4.15
N ILE A 95 -3.91 -13.75 5.44
CA ILE A 95 -4.50 -14.55 6.52
C ILE A 95 -6.02 -14.59 6.40
N VAL A 96 -6.67 -13.45 6.19
CA VAL A 96 -8.13 -13.39 6.03
C VAL A 96 -8.59 -14.23 4.84
N LEU A 97 -7.91 -14.09 3.69
CA LEU A 97 -8.23 -14.90 2.50
C LEU A 97 -7.96 -16.38 2.73
N PHE A 98 -6.87 -16.75 3.41
CA PHE A 98 -6.58 -18.14 3.75
C PHE A 98 -7.69 -18.77 4.58
N VAL A 99 -8.22 -18.05 5.58
CA VAL A 99 -9.33 -18.53 6.41
C VAL A 99 -10.61 -18.68 5.58
N ILE A 100 -10.95 -17.70 4.75
CA ILE A 100 -12.18 -17.72 3.93
C ILE A 100 -12.12 -18.85 2.89
N TYR A 101 -11.03 -18.95 2.12
CA TYR A 101 -10.87 -19.98 1.10
C TYR A 101 -10.63 -21.37 1.70
N GLY A 102 -9.97 -21.46 2.85
CA GLY A 102 -9.83 -22.71 3.61
C GLY A 102 -11.18 -23.23 4.10
N LEU A 103 -12.04 -22.35 4.62
CA LEU A 103 -13.42 -22.69 4.98
C LEU A 103 -14.23 -23.15 3.77
N LEU A 104 -14.14 -22.42 2.64
CA LEU A 104 -14.79 -22.81 1.39
C LEU A 104 -14.34 -24.21 0.96
N LEU A 105 -13.03 -24.46 0.95
CA LEU A 105 -12.45 -25.75 0.56
C LEU A 105 -12.94 -26.87 1.49
N ALA A 106 -12.95 -26.64 2.80
CA ALA A 106 -13.44 -27.62 3.77
C ALA A 106 -14.92 -27.98 3.54
N ILE A 107 -15.78 -27.00 3.24
CA ILE A 107 -17.20 -27.24 2.94
C ILE A 107 -17.36 -27.99 1.61
N VAL A 108 -16.60 -27.63 0.58
CA VAL A 108 -16.65 -28.32 -0.72
C VAL A 108 -16.23 -29.78 -0.58
N ILE A 109 -15.16 -30.07 0.17
CA ILE A 109 -14.73 -31.45 0.44
C ILE A 109 -15.78 -32.19 1.25
N GLY A 110 -16.31 -31.59 2.32
CA GLY A 110 -17.29 -32.22 3.21
C GLY A 110 -18.66 -32.46 2.57
N THR A 111 -18.99 -31.77 1.48
CA THR A 111 -20.24 -31.96 0.72
C THR A 111 -20.04 -32.82 -0.53
N GLY A 112 -18.79 -33.05 -0.94
CA GLY A 112 -18.41 -33.89 -2.08
C GLY A 112 -18.19 -35.36 -1.76
N THR A 113 -18.41 -35.82 -0.53
CA THR A 113 -18.37 -37.24 -0.16
C THR A 113 -19.53 -37.98 -0.83
N GLY A 114 -19.23 -38.56 -2.00
CA GLY A 114 -20.18 -39.30 -2.82
C GLY A 114 -20.86 -40.42 -2.04
N SER A 115 -22.20 -40.39 -2.02
CA SER A 115 -22.98 -41.55 -1.60
C SER A 115 -22.80 -42.65 -2.65
N ALA A 116 -22.36 -43.84 -2.23
CA ALA A 116 -22.33 -45.01 -3.11
C ALA A 116 -23.76 -45.50 -3.33
N SER A 117 -24.42 -45.00 -4.38
CA SER A 117 -25.74 -45.47 -4.80
C SER A 117 -25.58 -46.57 -5.84
N SER A 118 -25.87 -47.82 -5.47
CA SER A 118 -26.02 -48.91 -6.45
C SER A 118 -27.44 -48.87 -7.03
N SER A 119 -27.56 -48.52 -8.32
CA SER A 119 -28.84 -48.64 -9.05
C SER A 119 -28.92 -50.01 -9.75
N ALA A 120 -30.03 -50.73 -9.55
CA ALA A 120 -30.24 -52.06 -10.14
C ALA A 120 -30.28 -52.04 -11.68
N THR A 121 -30.53 -50.87 -12.29
CA THR A 121 -30.70 -50.68 -13.74
C THR A 121 -29.44 -50.15 -14.42
N GLY A 122 -28.35 -49.88 -13.68
CA GLY A 122 -27.10 -49.32 -14.23
C GLY A 122 -27.18 -47.86 -14.69
N VAL A 123 -28.36 -47.22 -14.62
CA VAL A 123 -28.55 -45.81 -14.93
C VAL A 123 -28.12 -44.98 -13.72
N GLN A 124 -27.08 -44.16 -13.86
CA GLN A 124 -26.64 -43.19 -12.87
C GLN A 124 -27.13 -41.81 -13.30
N ALA A 125 -28.17 -41.30 -12.64
CA ALA A 125 -28.56 -39.91 -12.81
C ALA A 125 -27.58 -39.02 -12.02
N SER A 126 -26.75 -38.25 -12.72
CA SER A 126 -25.86 -37.27 -12.09
C SER A 126 -26.63 -36.00 -11.76
N THR A 127 -27.21 -35.91 -10.58
CA THR A 127 -27.72 -34.66 -10.03
C THR A 127 -26.58 -33.91 -9.32
N SER A 128 -26.05 -32.86 -9.94
CA SER A 128 -25.10 -31.96 -9.28
C SER A 128 -25.85 -31.00 -8.35
N SER A 129 -26.16 -31.43 -7.13
CA SER A 129 -26.69 -30.54 -6.09
C SER A 129 -25.53 -29.85 -5.36
N THR A 130 -25.37 -28.54 -5.57
CA THR A 130 -24.42 -27.73 -4.80
C THR A 130 -25.04 -27.41 -3.44
N SER A 131 -24.33 -27.73 -2.35
CA SER A 131 -24.80 -27.45 -0.99
C SER A 131 -24.98 -25.95 -0.77
N PRO A 132 -26.12 -25.48 -0.20
CA PRO A 132 -26.35 -24.06 0.08
C PRO A 132 -25.34 -23.48 1.08
N LEU A 133 -24.66 -24.31 1.87
CA LEU A 133 -23.61 -23.89 2.80
C LEU A 133 -22.40 -23.25 2.09
N ILE A 134 -22.19 -23.55 0.80
CA ILE A 134 -21.11 -22.94 0.00
C ILE A 134 -21.34 -21.44 -0.20
N ALA A 135 -22.59 -20.96 -0.17
CA ALA A 135 -22.90 -19.55 -0.39
C ALA A 135 -22.28 -18.64 0.68
N LEU A 136 -22.16 -19.10 1.92
CA LEU A 136 -21.71 -18.28 3.05
C LEU A 136 -20.25 -17.78 2.91
N PRO A 137 -19.22 -18.65 2.75
CA PRO A 137 -17.86 -18.17 2.52
C PRO A 137 -17.69 -17.42 1.19
N VAL A 138 -18.51 -17.72 0.18
CA VAL A 138 -18.48 -17.01 -1.11
C VAL A 138 -18.95 -15.57 -0.94
N ILE A 139 -20.09 -15.35 -0.27
CA ILE A 139 -20.62 -14.01 0.00
C ILE A 139 -19.66 -13.24 0.90
N LEU A 140 -19.13 -13.88 1.95
CA LEU A 140 -18.15 -13.24 2.84
C LEU A 140 -16.88 -12.83 2.10
N GLY A 141 -16.35 -13.70 1.23
CA GLY A 141 -15.20 -13.40 0.38
C GLY A 141 -15.48 -12.25 -0.60
N ALA A 142 -16.67 -12.22 -1.19
CA ALA A 142 -17.08 -11.15 -2.09
C ALA A 142 -17.17 -9.79 -1.35
N LEU A 143 -17.80 -9.76 -0.17
CA LEU A 143 -17.90 -8.56 0.66
C LEU A 143 -16.52 -8.08 1.11
N TRP A 144 -15.64 -8.99 1.54
CA TRP A 144 -14.27 -8.66 1.91
C TRP A 144 -13.47 -8.10 0.73
N GLY A 145 -13.59 -8.73 -0.45
CA GLY A 145 -12.97 -8.24 -1.68
C GLY A 145 -13.44 -6.82 -2.01
N LEU A 146 -14.76 -6.60 -2.04
CA LEU A 146 -15.33 -5.26 -2.28
C LEU A 146 -14.86 -4.22 -1.27
N ALA A 147 -14.85 -4.56 0.01
CA ALA A 147 -14.41 -3.67 1.08
C ALA A 147 -12.92 -3.30 0.97
N THR A 148 -12.07 -4.21 0.47
CA THR A 148 -10.61 -4.01 0.42
C THR A 148 -10.08 -3.53 -0.93
N ILE A 149 -10.88 -3.53 -2.01
CA ILE A 149 -10.45 -3.07 -3.34
C ILE A 149 -9.92 -1.63 -3.29
N VAL A 150 -10.74 -0.68 -2.86
CA VAL A 150 -10.38 0.75 -2.83
C VAL A 150 -9.13 1.01 -1.98
N PRO A 151 -9.06 0.55 -0.71
CA PRO A 151 -7.90 0.83 0.13
C PRO A 151 -6.63 0.07 -0.30
N SER A 152 -6.76 -1.10 -0.95
CA SER A 152 -5.60 -1.81 -1.51
C SER A 152 -5.03 -1.07 -2.72
N LEU A 153 -5.88 -0.48 -3.56
CA LEU A 153 -5.44 0.40 -4.65
C LEU A 153 -4.76 1.65 -4.11
N ALA A 154 -5.35 2.29 -3.11
CA ALA A 154 -4.79 3.47 -2.43
C ALA A 154 -3.41 3.16 -1.80
N LEU A 155 -3.25 2.01 -1.16
CA LEU A 155 -1.99 1.60 -0.55
C LEU A 155 -0.89 1.37 -1.61
N GLY A 156 -1.21 0.69 -2.70
CA GLY A 156 -0.26 0.46 -3.79
C GLY A 156 0.15 1.75 -4.52
N TRP A 157 -0.81 2.66 -4.68
CA TRP A 157 -0.54 4.01 -5.20
C TRP A 157 0.48 4.76 -4.34
N ARG A 158 0.26 4.79 -3.02
CA ARG A 158 1.17 5.41 -2.03
C ARG A 158 2.53 4.71 -1.95
N ARG A 159 2.58 3.41 -2.24
CA ARG A 159 3.83 2.65 -2.28
C ARG A 159 4.71 3.09 -3.47
N LEU A 160 4.11 3.35 -4.62
CA LEU A 160 4.83 3.88 -5.78
C LEU A 160 5.33 5.30 -5.54
N HIS A 161 4.55 6.14 -4.86
CA HIS A 161 5.01 7.47 -4.44
C HIS A 161 6.27 7.40 -3.55
N ASP A 162 6.36 6.41 -2.64
CA ASP A 162 7.55 6.19 -1.82
C ASP A 162 8.79 5.82 -2.64
N ALA A 163 8.60 5.16 -3.78
CA ALA A 163 9.66 4.86 -4.75
C ALA A 163 9.88 5.99 -5.78
N ASN A 164 9.28 7.16 -5.58
CA ASN A 164 9.35 8.31 -6.49
C ASN A 164 8.69 8.08 -7.87
N LEU A 165 7.77 7.12 -7.96
CA LEU A 165 7.08 6.74 -9.20
C LEU A 165 5.64 7.28 -9.24
N PRO A 166 5.05 7.46 -10.44
CA PRO A 166 3.66 7.86 -10.57
C PRO A 166 2.72 6.73 -10.11
N GLY A 167 1.81 7.04 -9.19
CA GLY A 167 0.90 6.05 -8.59
C GLY A 167 -0.02 5.34 -9.58
N ALA A 168 -0.33 5.95 -10.73
CA ALA A 168 -1.14 5.36 -11.79
C ALA A 168 -0.54 4.06 -12.37
N LEU A 169 0.79 3.88 -12.28
CA LEU A 169 1.43 2.63 -12.71
C LEU A 169 0.97 1.42 -11.89
N TRP A 170 0.42 1.65 -10.69
CA TRP A 170 -0.15 0.58 -9.86
C TRP A 170 -1.36 -0.06 -10.53
N ILE A 171 -2.16 0.71 -11.29
CA ILE A 171 -3.34 0.18 -11.97
C ILE A 171 -2.92 -0.88 -13.01
N ILE A 172 -1.81 -0.66 -13.70
CA ILE A 172 -1.25 -1.63 -14.65
C ILE A 172 -0.72 -2.85 -13.89
N ALA A 173 -0.07 -2.65 -12.74
CA ALA A 173 0.47 -3.72 -11.92
C ALA A 173 -0.59 -4.69 -11.38
N VAL A 174 -1.83 -4.23 -11.14
CA VAL A 174 -2.94 -5.08 -10.72
C VAL A 174 -3.29 -6.15 -11.76
N PHE A 175 -3.10 -5.86 -13.05
CA PHE A 175 -3.34 -6.83 -14.13
C PHE A 175 -2.11 -7.68 -14.47
N VAL A 176 -0.92 -7.25 -14.05
CA VAL A 176 0.35 -7.93 -14.31
C VAL A 176 0.96 -8.36 -12.97
N GLY A 177 0.46 -9.47 -12.41
CA GLY A 177 0.66 -9.84 -11.00
C GLY A 177 2.10 -9.77 -10.47
N ILE A 178 3.11 -10.17 -11.25
CA ILE A 178 4.52 -10.12 -10.79
C ILE A 178 5.04 -8.68 -10.64
N VAL A 179 4.54 -7.74 -11.43
CA VAL A 179 4.94 -6.32 -11.39
C VAL A 179 4.53 -5.69 -10.07
N GLY A 180 3.37 -6.08 -9.51
CA GLY A 180 2.93 -5.62 -8.19
C GLY A 180 3.91 -5.98 -7.07
N ILE A 181 4.50 -7.18 -7.12
CA ILE A 181 5.50 -7.62 -6.14
C ILE A 181 6.81 -6.84 -6.31
N VAL A 182 7.27 -6.64 -7.55
CA VAL A 182 8.48 -5.85 -7.83
C VAL A 182 8.33 -4.44 -7.27
N PHE A 183 7.20 -3.78 -7.54
CA PHE A 183 6.92 -2.43 -7.03
C PHE A 183 6.79 -2.37 -5.51
N ALA A 184 6.25 -3.41 -4.88
CA ALA A 184 6.23 -3.53 -3.43
C ALA A 184 7.65 -3.55 -2.83
N LEU A 185 8.60 -4.20 -3.50
CA LEU A 185 9.98 -4.38 -3.04
C LEU A 185 10.91 -3.20 -3.36
N LEU A 186 10.52 -2.24 -4.20
CA LEU A 186 11.37 -1.10 -4.57
C LEU A 186 11.93 -0.33 -3.35
N PRO A 187 13.16 0.18 -3.38
CA PRO A 187 13.68 1.02 -2.31
C PRO A 187 12.92 2.34 -2.22
N SER A 188 12.79 2.86 -1.01
CA SER A 188 12.30 4.22 -0.79
C SER A 188 13.28 5.22 -1.41
N ASN A 189 12.77 6.22 -2.11
CA ASN A 189 13.57 7.28 -2.72
C ASN A 189 13.24 8.62 -2.04
N PRO A 190 14.25 9.40 -1.58
CA PRO A 190 14.04 10.69 -0.92
C PRO A 190 13.22 11.68 -1.74
N GLU A 191 13.36 11.65 -3.06
CA GLU A 191 12.61 12.51 -4.00
C GLU A 191 11.09 12.26 -3.97
N GLY A 192 10.65 11.13 -3.41
CA GLY A 192 9.23 10.83 -3.19
C GLY A 192 8.54 11.80 -2.23
N GLN A 193 9.29 12.60 -1.45
CA GLN A 193 8.75 13.63 -0.56
C GLN A 193 7.85 14.65 -1.28
N ARG A 194 7.98 14.82 -2.60
CA ARG A 194 7.08 15.70 -3.37
C ARG A 194 5.60 15.30 -3.31
N PHE A 195 5.30 14.05 -2.93
CA PHE A 195 3.95 13.54 -2.81
C PHE A 195 3.37 13.68 -1.39
N ASP A 196 4.14 14.23 -0.45
CA ASP A 196 3.69 14.48 0.91
C ASP A 196 2.80 15.74 0.94
N GLU A 197 1.60 15.61 1.52
CA GLU A 197 0.64 16.72 1.63
C GLU A 197 0.29 17.02 3.10
N PRO A 198 1.11 17.81 3.82
CA PRO A 198 0.89 18.10 5.24
C PRO A 198 -0.38 18.90 5.56
N GLY A 199 -0.97 19.58 4.56
CA GLY A 199 -2.15 20.43 4.72
C GLY A 199 -3.51 19.74 4.55
N ARG A 200 -3.55 18.47 4.13
CA ARG A 200 -4.81 17.72 3.94
C ARG A 200 -5.16 16.82 5.13
N GLY A 201 -4.75 17.16 6.36
CA GLY A 201 -4.91 16.34 7.57
C GLY A 201 -6.36 16.01 7.90
#